data_AF-A0A2R9ALC0-F1
#
_entry.id   AF-A0A2R9ALC0-F1
#
_cell.length_a   1.000
_cell.length_b   1.000
_cell.length_c   1.000
_cell.angle_alpha   90.00
_cell.angle_beta   90.00
_cell.angle_gamma   90.00
#
_symmetry.space_group_name_H-M   'P 1'
#
loop_
_entity.id
_entity.type
_entity.pdbx_description
1 polymer ?
#
loop_
_entity_poly.entity_id
_entity_poly.type
_entity_poly.pdbx_seq_one_letter_code
_entity_poly.pdbx_strand_id
1 'polypeptide(L)'
;MEVTTRLTWNDENHLRKLLGNASLSLLYKSSVHGGSIEDMVERCSRQGCTITMAYIDYNMIVAFMLGNYINLRESSTEPNDSLWFSLQKKNDATEIETLLLKTAPKIIDEQLVCRLSKTDIFIICRDNKIYLNKMITRNLKLKFYGHRQYLECEVFRVEGIKDNLDDIKRIIKAREHRNRLLADIRDYKPYADLVSEIRILLVGPIGSGKSSFFNSVKSIFHGHVTGQAVVGSDITSITERYRIYSVKDGKNGKSLPFMLCDTMGLDGAEGAGLCMDDIPHILKGCMPDRYQFNSRKPITPEHSTFITSPSLKDRIHCVAYVLDINSIDNLSSKMLAKVKQVHKEVLNCGIAYVALLTKVDDCSEVLQDNFLNMSRSMTSQSQVMNVHKMLGIPISNILMVGNYASDLELDPMKDILILSALRQMLRAADDFLEDLPLEETGAIERALQPCI
;
A
#
# COMPACT_ATOMS: atom_id res chain seq x y z
N MET A 1 -13.07 -45.63 0.82
CA MET A 1 -11.93 -44.90 0.24
C MET A 1 -11.91 -43.53 0.85
N GLU A 2 -10.78 -43.09 1.38
CA GLU A 2 -10.62 -41.73 1.88
C GLU A 2 -10.67 -40.75 0.69
N VAL A 3 -11.54 -39.74 0.76
CA VAL A 3 -11.71 -38.77 -0.32
C VAL A 3 -10.56 -37.79 -0.24
N THR A 4 -9.63 -37.82 -1.20
CA THR A 4 -8.47 -36.92 -1.23
C THR A 4 -8.75 -35.69 -2.07
N THR A 5 -8.27 -34.53 -1.58
CA THR A 5 -8.42 -33.23 -2.24
C THR A 5 -7.47 -33.06 -3.44
N ARG A 6 -7.86 -32.27 -4.45
CA ARG A 6 -6.93 -31.79 -5.50
C ARG A 6 -6.14 -30.56 -5.05
N LEU A 7 -6.56 -29.92 -3.97
CA LEU A 7 -5.88 -28.77 -3.39
C LEU A 7 -4.46 -29.15 -2.99
N THR A 8 -3.48 -28.45 -3.53
CA THR A 8 -2.08 -28.67 -3.15
C THR A 8 -1.82 -28.03 -1.78
N TRP A 9 -0.85 -28.56 -1.03
CA TRP A 9 -0.46 -28.01 0.27
C TRP A 9 -0.09 -26.51 0.21
N ASN A 10 0.56 -26.08 -0.87
CA ASN A 10 0.88 -24.67 -1.09
C ASN A 10 -0.40 -23.83 -1.29
N ASP A 11 -1.32 -24.27 -2.14
CA ASP A 11 -2.57 -23.55 -2.40
C ASP A 11 -3.45 -23.49 -1.14
N GLU A 12 -3.49 -24.59 -0.37
CA GLU A 12 -4.16 -24.65 0.93
C GLU A 12 -3.58 -23.62 1.91
N ASN A 13 -2.26 -23.59 2.09
CA ASN A 13 -1.62 -22.64 3.00
C ASN A 13 -1.88 -21.18 2.63
N HIS A 14 -1.89 -20.84 1.34
CA HIS A 14 -2.23 -19.48 0.92
C HIS A 14 -3.67 -19.12 1.28
N LEU A 15 -4.62 -20.02 1.03
CA LEU A 15 -6.02 -19.81 1.38
C LEU A 15 -6.22 -19.71 2.90
N ARG A 16 -5.57 -20.57 3.67
CA ARG A 16 -5.61 -20.54 5.13
C ARG A 16 -5.10 -19.21 5.67
N LYS A 17 -3.95 -18.73 5.19
CA LYS A 17 -3.41 -17.41 5.58
C LYS A 17 -4.38 -16.27 5.23
N LEU A 18 -4.96 -16.31 4.04
CA LEU A 18 -5.91 -15.29 3.60
C LEU A 18 -7.18 -15.25 4.47
N LEU A 19 -7.61 -16.41 4.96
CA LEU A 19 -8.78 -16.57 5.84
C LEU A 19 -8.43 -16.54 7.34
N GLY A 20 -7.26 -16.00 7.72
CA GLY A 20 -6.87 -15.84 9.12
C GLY A 20 -6.47 -17.14 9.83
N ASN A 21 -5.71 -17.99 9.14
CA ASN A 21 -5.28 -19.33 9.58
C ASN A 21 -6.42 -20.33 9.83
N ALA A 22 -7.49 -20.22 9.03
CA ALA A 22 -8.61 -21.16 9.07
C ALA A 22 -8.17 -22.62 8.80
N SER A 23 -9.00 -23.57 9.22
CA SER A 23 -8.91 -25.00 8.90
C SER A 23 -9.88 -25.34 7.77
N LEU A 24 -9.46 -26.18 6.81
CA LEU A 24 -10.26 -26.61 5.68
C LEU A 24 -10.52 -28.12 5.76
N SER A 25 -11.79 -28.52 5.73
CA SER A 25 -12.21 -29.93 5.77
C SER A 25 -13.06 -30.26 4.54
N LEU A 26 -12.65 -31.21 3.71
CA LEU A 26 -13.35 -31.55 2.47
C LEU A 26 -14.72 -32.18 2.76
N LEU A 27 -15.79 -31.62 2.18
CA LEU A 27 -17.18 -32.09 2.30
C LEU A 27 -17.69 -32.77 1.03
N TYR A 28 -17.30 -32.24 -0.13
CA TYR A 28 -17.78 -32.70 -1.44
C TYR A 28 -16.68 -32.64 -2.48
N LYS A 29 -16.76 -33.56 -3.44
CA LYS A 29 -15.86 -33.72 -4.59
C LYS A 29 -16.65 -34.34 -5.73
N SER A 30 -16.79 -33.64 -6.86
CA SER A 30 -17.67 -34.05 -7.95
C SER A 30 -17.33 -35.41 -8.57
N SER A 31 -16.05 -35.76 -8.67
CA SER A 31 -15.60 -37.05 -9.21
C SER A 31 -15.90 -38.25 -8.33
N VAL A 32 -16.11 -38.05 -7.02
CA VAL A 32 -16.35 -39.12 -6.05
C VAL A 32 -17.83 -39.21 -5.70
N HIS A 33 -18.48 -38.06 -5.54
CA HIS A 33 -19.86 -37.97 -5.06
C HIS A 33 -20.88 -37.81 -6.19
N GLY A 34 -20.43 -37.69 -7.44
CA GLY A 34 -21.30 -37.48 -8.60
C GLY A 34 -21.59 -36.00 -8.88
N GLY A 35 -22.11 -35.70 -10.08
CA GLY A 35 -22.36 -34.34 -10.56
C GLY A 35 -23.72 -33.75 -10.18
N SER A 36 -24.49 -34.39 -9.30
CA SER A 36 -25.78 -33.87 -8.84
C SER A 36 -25.57 -32.68 -7.90
N ILE A 37 -26.19 -31.54 -8.23
CA ILE A 37 -26.21 -30.37 -7.35
C ILE A 37 -26.98 -30.66 -6.06
N GLU A 38 -27.99 -31.53 -6.09
CA GLU A 38 -28.75 -31.92 -4.90
C GLU A 38 -27.87 -32.66 -3.90
N ASP A 39 -27.07 -33.63 -4.35
CA ASP A 39 -26.14 -34.38 -3.50
C ASP A 39 -25.07 -33.47 -2.88
N MET A 40 -24.55 -32.53 -3.67
CA MET A 40 -23.62 -31.51 -3.19
C MET A 40 -24.25 -30.68 -2.08
N VAL A 41 -25.47 -30.17 -2.32
CA VAL A 41 -26.18 -29.32 -1.39
C VAL A 41 -26.53 -30.08 -0.10
N GLU A 42 -27.01 -31.31 -0.19
CA GLU A 42 -27.35 -32.12 0.98
C GLU A 42 -26.14 -32.33 1.90
N ARG A 43 -24.97 -32.62 1.33
CA ARG A 43 -23.72 -32.82 2.09
C ARG A 43 -23.19 -31.53 2.71
N CYS A 44 -23.33 -30.41 2.02
CA CYS A 44 -22.76 -29.13 2.44
C CYS A 44 -23.72 -28.32 3.32
N SER A 45 -25.01 -28.62 3.26
CA SER A 45 -26.05 -27.99 4.07
C SER A 45 -25.72 -28.07 5.56
N ARG A 46 -25.90 -26.94 6.27
CA ARG A 46 -25.69 -26.83 7.73
C ARG A 46 -24.27 -27.13 8.22
N GLN A 47 -23.27 -27.07 7.34
CA GLN A 47 -21.87 -27.25 7.70
C GLN A 47 -21.18 -25.95 8.16
N GLY A 48 -21.90 -24.83 8.30
CA GLY A 48 -21.31 -23.51 8.53
C GLY A 48 -20.69 -22.93 7.27
N CYS A 49 -19.66 -22.09 7.45
CA CYS A 49 -18.95 -21.42 6.35
C CYS A 49 -18.29 -22.44 5.41
N THR A 50 -18.37 -22.18 4.12
CA THR A 50 -17.89 -23.12 3.10
C THR A 50 -17.14 -22.44 1.98
N ILE A 51 -16.18 -23.16 1.39
CA ILE A 51 -15.51 -22.76 0.17
C ILE A 51 -15.91 -23.72 -0.94
N THR A 52 -16.44 -23.21 -2.04
CA THR A 52 -16.65 -23.95 -3.28
C THR A 52 -15.50 -23.65 -4.24
N MET A 53 -14.76 -24.68 -4.64
CA MET A 53 -13.62 -24.60 -5.55
C MET A 53 -13.96 -25.26 -6.87
N ALA A 54 -13.81 -24.53 -7.97
CA ALA A 54 -13.91 -25.06 -9.32
C ALA A 54 -12.54 -25.00 -10.01
N TYR A 55 -12.03 -26.14 -10.45
CA TYR A 55 -10.76 -26.26 -11.16
C TYR A 55 -11.00 -26.14 -12.67
N ILE A 56 -10.47 -25.10 -13.31
CA ILE A 56 -10.72 -24.80 -14.73
C ILE A 56 -9.39 -24.56 -15.42
N ASP A 57 -9.04 -25.45 -16.35
CA ASP A 57 -7.74 -25.43 -17.03
C ASP A 57 -6.58 -25.41 -16.00
N TYR A 58 -5.82 -24.32 -15.95
CA TYR A 58 -4.73 -24.07 -14.99
C TYR A 58 -5.11 -23.12 -13.86
N ASN A 59 -6.38 -22.71 -13.79
CA ASN A 59 -6.89 -21.76 -12.80
C ASN A 59 -7.78 -22.49 -11.78
N MET A 60 -7.79 -21.98 -10.56
CA MET A 60 -8.72 -22.40 -9.52
C MET A 60 -9.59 -21.20 -9.16
N ILE A 61 -10.90 -21.37 -9.29
CA ILE A 61 -11.88 -20.36 -8.89
C ILE A 61 -12.45 -20.80 -7.55
N VAL A 62 -12.42 -19.89 -6.59
CA VAL A 62 -12.78 -20.17 -5.21
C VAL A 62 -13.88 -19.20 -4.81
N ALA A 63 -15.05 -19.72 -4.50
CA ALA A 63 -16.17 -18.97 -3.94
C ALA A 63 -16.30 -19.32 -2.47
N PHE A 64 -15.87 -18.42 -1.60
CA PHE A 64 -16.10 -18.51 -0.16
C PHE A 64 -17.47 -17.93 0.19
N MET A 65 -18.34 -18.78 0.70
CA MET A 65 -19.69 -18.43 1.12
C MET A 65 -19.71 -18.32 2.65
N LEU A 66 -20.09 -17.15 3.15
CA LEU A 66 -20.25 -16.93 4.58
C LEU A 66 -21.63 -17.40 5.04
N GLY A 67 -21.65 -18.07 6.19
CA GLY A 67 -22.84 -18.73 6.73
C GLY A 67 -23.04 -20.12 6.15
N ASN A 68 -24.18 -20.74 6.48
CA ASN A 68 -24.50 -22.09 6.03
C ASN A 68 -24.62 -22.17 4.51
N TYR A 69 -24.13 -23.27 3.94
CA TYR A 69 -24.45 -23.65 2.56
C TYR A 69 -25.98 -23.68 2.36
N ILE A 70 -26.44 -23.31 1.17
CA ILE A 70 -27.86 -23.22 0.82
C ILE A 70 -28.60 -24.48 1.25
N ASN A 71 -29.81 -24.32 1.78
CA ASN A 71 -30.68 -25.44 2.13
C ASN A 71 -31.72 -25.65 1.01
N LEU A 72 -31.94 -26.90 0.59
CA LEU A 72 -32.93 -27.28 -0.44
C LEU A 72 -34.36 -26.80 -0.13
N ARG A 73 -34.67 -26.55 1.15
CA ARG A 73 -36.02 -26.18 1.62
C ARG A 73 -36.20 -24.70 1.91
N GLU A 74 -35.14 -23.90 1.92
CA GLU A 74 -35.17 -22.47 2.24
C GLU A 74 -34.41 -21.73 1.15
N SER A 75 -35.13 -21.16 0.18
CA SER A 75 -34.54 -20.16 -0.70
C SER A 75 -34.20 -18.94 0.16
N SER A 76 -32.92 -18.72 0.49
CA SER A 76 -32.57 -17.50 1.22
C SER A 76 -32.93 -16.29 0.36
N THR A 77 -33.80 -15.44 0.91
CA THR A 77 -34.17 -14.16 0.31
C THR A 77 -33.18 -13.05 0.63
N GLU A 78 -32.37 -13.22 1.68
CA GLU A 78 -31.37 -12.25 2.09
C GLU A 78 -29.99 -12.58 1.47
N PRO A 79 -29.31 -11.59 0.85
CA PRO A 79 -27.98 -11.78 0.29
C PRO A 79 -26.95 -12.01 1.40
N ASN A 80 -26.19 -13.09 1.28
CA ASN A 80 -25.05 -13.34 2.16
C ASN A 80 -23.81 -12.63 1.59
N ASP A 81 -22.93 -12.18 2.47
CA ASP A 81 -21.60 -11.78 2.03
C ASP A 81 -20.91 -13.01 1.45
N SER A 82 -20.35 -12.88 0.25
CA SER A 82 -19.59 -13.93 -0.40
C SER A 82 -18.29 -13.35 -0.93
N LEU A 83 -17.23 -14.09 -0.76
CA LEU A 83 -15.91 -13.67 -1.15
C LEU A 83 -15.39 -14.58 -2.24
N TRP A 84 -15.02 -13.98 -3.36
CA TRP A 84 -14.60 -14.68 -4.56
C TRP A 84 -13.10 -14.49 -4.73
N PHE A 85 -12.40 -15.56 -5.06
CA PHE A 85 -10.99 -15.53 -5.40
C PHE A 85 -10.75 -16.29 -6.69
N SER A 86 -9.74 -15.86 -7.42
CA SER A 86 -9.10 -16.72 -8.43
C SER A 86 -7.66 -16.91 -8.07
N LEU A 87 -7.23 -18.17 -8.00
CA LEU A 87 -5.84 -18.55 -7.92
C LEU A 87 -5.39 -18.94 -9.33
N GLN A 88 -4.47 -18.16 -9.87
CA GLN A 88 -3.90 -18.39 -11.19
C GLN A 88 -2.45 -18.81 -11.05
N LYS A 89 -2.08 -19.94 -11.66
CA LYS A 89 -0.68 -20.37 -11.71
C LYS A 89 0.00 -19.70 -12.91
N LYS A 90 1.01 -18.85 -12.66
CA LYS A 90 1.86 -18.24 -13.70
C LYS A 90 3.32 -18.41 -13.33
N ASN A 91 4.11 -19.00 -14.23
CA ASN A 91 5.57 -19.07 -14.12
C ASN A 91 6.07 -19.50 -12.72
N ASP A 92 5.56 -20.63 -12.21
CA ASP A 92 5.86 -21.20 -10.89
C ASP A 92 5.45 -20.36 -9.65
N ALA A 93 4.73 -19.25 -9.85
CA ALA A 93 4.10 -18.45 -8.79
C ALA A 93 2.57 -18.53 -8.85
N THR A 94 1.92 -18.56 -7.68
CA THR A 94 0.45 -18.49 -7.54
C THR A 94 0.03 -17.03 -7.36
N GLU A 95 -0.59 -16.42 -8.37
CA GLU A 95 -1.23 -15.11 -8.26
C GLU A 95 -2.65 -15.29 -7.69
N ILE A 96 -3.02 -14.48 -6.68
CA ILE A 96 -4.34 -14.50 -6.06
C ILE A 96 -5.04 -13.17 -6.30
N GLU A 97 -6.12 -13.19 -7.09
CA GLU A 97 -7.03 -12.06 -7.25
C GLU A 97 -8.26 -12.26 -6.38
N THR A 98 -8.76 -11.17 -5.78
CA THR A 98 -9.84 -11.21 -4.78
C THR A 98 -10.95 -10.24 -5.15
N LEU A 99 -12.21 -10.66 -5.03
CA LEU A 99 -13.40 -9.86 -5.32
C LEU A 99 -14.46 -10.10 -4.24
N LEU A 100 -14.89 -9.06 -3.55
CA LEU A 100 -15.98 -9.16 -2.57
C LEU A 100 -17.33 -8.87 -3.23
N LEU A 101 -18.30 -9.78 -3.06
CA LEU A 101 -19.64 -9.63 -3.63
C LEU A 101 -20.70 -9.96 -2.58
N LYS A 102 -21.79 -9.20 -2.56
CA LYS A 102 -23.01 -9.61 -1.85
C LYS A 102 -23.83 -10.47 -2.78
N THR A 103 -23.88 -11.78 -2.53
CA THR A 103 -24.57 -12.70 -3.43
C THR A 103 -25.65 -13.49 -2.71
N ALA A 104 -26.74 -13.73 -3.42
CA ALA A 104 -27.81 -14.60 -2.97
C ALA A 104 -27.73 -15.90 -3.78
N PRO A 105 -27.14 -16.97 -3.22
CA PRO A 105 -27.04 -18.24 -3.90
C PRO A 105 -28.41 -18.93 -3.86
N LYS A 106 -28.84 -19.52 -4.98
CA LYS A 106 -30.14 -20.20 -5.14
C LYS A 106 -29.97 -21.46 -5.97
N ILE A 107 -30.86 -22.42 -5.76
CA ILE A 107 -30.98 -23.59 -6.64
C ILE A 107 -32.13 -23.33 -7.60
N ILE A 108 -31.85 -23.37 -8.90
CA ILE A 108 -32.83 -23.15 -9.97
C ILE A 108 -32.58 -24.20 -11.04
N ASP A 109 -33.60 -24.97 -11.39
CA ASP A 109 -33.51 -26.05 -12.40
C ASP A 109 -32.28 -26.95 -12.19
N GLU A 110 -32.06 -27.34 -10.93
CA GLU A 110 -30.96 -28.21 -10.49
C GLU A 110 -29.56 -27.64 -10.77
N GLN A 111 -29.45 -26.31 -10.83
CA GLN A 111 -28.20 -25.55 -10.95
C GLN A 111 -28.00 -24.68 -9.71
N LEU A 112 -26.75 -24.54 -9.28
CA LEU A 112 -26.38 -23.59 -8.24
C LEU A 112 -26.12 -22.23 -8.87
N VAL A 113 -27.04 -21.28 -8.69
CA VAL A 113 -27.01 -19.93 -9.26
C VAL A 113 -26.71 -18.91 -8.17
N CYS A 114 -25.63 -18.14 -8.31
CA CYS A 114 -25.35 -16.98 -7.46
C CYS A 114 -25.73 -15.69 -8.19
N ARG A 115 -26.56 -14.86 -7.54
CA ARG A 115 -27.03 -13.57 -8.08
C ARG A 115 -26.44 -12.37 -7.35
N LEU A 116 -26.13 -11.32 -8.12
CA LEU A 116 -25.87 -9.96 -7.63
C LEU A 116 -26.96 -9.03 -8.17
N SER A 117 -27.76 -8.42 -7.29
CA SER A 117 -28.79 -7.43 -7.65
C SER A 117 -29.66 -7.82 -8.87
N LYS A 118 -30.08 -9.10 -8.93
CA LYS A 118 -30.87 -9.77 -10.00
C LYS A 118 -30.11 -10.23 -11.25
N THR A 119 -28.80 -10.04 -11.34
CA THR A 119 -27.97 -10.59 -12.43
C THR A 119 -27.35 -11.90 -11.99
N ASP A 120 -27.46 -12.94 -12.81
CA ASP A 120 -26.74 -14.21 -12.60
C ASP A 120 -25.25 -13.97 -12.87
N ILE A 121 -24.44 -14.17 -11.85
CA ILE A 121 -22.99 -13.87 -11.91
C ILE A 121 -22.14 -15.12 -11.92
N PHE A 122 -22.63 -16.20 -11.32
CA PHE A 122 -21.99 -17.50 -11.30
C PHE A 122 -23.04 -18.60 -11.31
N ILE A 123 -22.81 -19.64 -12.11
CA ILE A 123 -23.70 -20.80 -12.16
C ILE A 123 -22.86 -22.07 -12.21
N ILE A 124 -23.09 -23.03 -11.30
CA ILE A 124 -22.64 -24.41 -11.47
C ILE A 124 -23.80 -25.20 -12.04
N CYS A 125 -23.61 -25.69 -13.26
CA CYS A 125 -24.60 -26.47 -13.98
C CYS A 125 -24.31 -27.98 -13.82
N ARG A 126 -25.33 -28.78 -14.15
CA ARG A 126 -25.13 -30.20 -14.48
C ARG A 126 -24.13 -30.34 -15.64
N ASP A 127 -23.44 -31.48 -15.70
CA ASP A 127 -22.40 -31.81 -16.70
C ASP A 127 -21.04 -31.12 -16.54
N ASN A 128 -20.63 -30.82 -15.31
CA ASN A 128 -19.35 -30.20 -15.01
C ASN A 128 -19.11 -28.85 -15.72
N LYS A 129 -20.18 -28.05 -15.87
CA LYS A 129 -20.10 -26.73 -16.48
C LYS A 129 -20.26 -25.63 -15.44
N ILE A 130 -19.51 -24.56 -15.64
CA ILE A 130 -19.55 -23.34 -14.84
C ILE A 130 -19.75 -22.14 -15.76
N TYR A 131 -20.66 -21.25 -15.40
CA TYR A 131 -20.84 -19.95 -16.05
C TYR A 131 -20.24 -18.85 -15.17
N LEU A 132 -19.49 -17.94 -15.80
CA LEU A 132 -19.02 -16.72 -15.15
C LEU A 132 -19.39 -15.47 -15.94
N ASN A 133 -19.98 -14.51 -15.25
CA ASN A 133 -20.26 -13.21 -15.82
C ASN A 133 -18.97 -12.42 -16.14
N LYS A 134 -18.98 -11.68 -17.25
CA LYS A 134 -17.86 -10.85 -17.73
C LYS A 134 -17.31 -9.88 -16.68
N MET A 135 -18.16 -9.36 -15.80
CA MET A 135 -17.75 -8.50 -14.69
C MET A 135 -16.84 -9.25 -13.71
N ILE A 136 -17.23 -10.47 -13.31
CA ILE A 136 -16.42 -11.29 -12.40
C ILE A 136 -15.08 -11.62 -13.04
N THR A 137 -15.11 -12.06 -14.30
CA THR A 137 -13.88 -12.54 -14.95
C THR A 137 -12.88 -11.43 -15.20
N ARG A 138 -13.34 -10.20 -15.46
CA ARG A 138 -12.46 -9.02 -15.53
C ARG A 138 -11.79 -8.71 -14.19
N ASN A 139 -12.56 -8.70 -13.10
CA ASN A 139 -12.03 -8.40 -11.77
C ASN A 139 -11.08 -9.49 -11.26
N LEU A 140 -11.39 -10.75 -11.55
CA LEU A 140 -10.54 -11.89 -11.23
C LEU A 140 -9.44 -12.15 -12.28
N LYS A 141 -9.25 -11.25 -13.26
CA LYS A 141 -8.27 -11.36 -14.36
C LYS A 141 -8.29 -12.71 -15.09
N LEU A 142 -9.45 -13.34 -15.19
CA LEU A 142 -9.62 -14.64 -15.86
C LEU A 142 -9.66 -14.44 -17.38
N LYS A 143 -9.05 -15.37 -18.11
CA LYS A 143 -8.96 -15.32 -19.60
C LYS A 143 -10.21 -15.84 -20.33
N PHE A 144 -11.34 -16.00 -19.63
CA PHE A 144 -12.59 -16.46 -20.23
C PHE A 144 -13.79 -15.75 -19.58
N TYR A 145 -14.96 -15.86 -20.20
CA TYR A 145 -16.27 -15.49 -19.64
C TYR A 145 -17.33 -16.37 -20.29
N GLY A 146 -18.49 -16.50 -19.66
CA GLY A 146 -19.53 -17.42 -20.11
C GLY A 146 -19.31 -18.85 -19.60
N HIS A 147 -19.84 -19.84 -20.32
CA HIS A 147 -19.76 -21.24 -19.94
C HIS A 147 -18.36 -21.83 -20.22
N ARG A 148 -17.84 -22.57 -19.25
CA ARG A 148 -16.63 -23.39 -19.33
C ARG A 148 -16.87 -24.74 -18.66
N GLN A 149 -16.12 -25.74 -19.07
CA GLN A 149 -16.08 -27.02 -18.38
C GLN A 149 -15.04 -26.93 -17.25
N TYR A 150 -15.40 -27.39 -16.06
CA TYR A 150 -14.46 -27.55 -14.96
C TYR A 150 -14.00 -29.01 -14.87
N LEU A 151 -12.76 -29.22 -14.42
CA LEU A 151 -12.14 -30.52 -14.23
C LEU A 151 -12.61 -31.21 -12.95
N GLU A 152 -12.83 -30.43 -11.90
CA GLU A 152 -13.30 -30.90 -10.60
C GLU A 152 -14.00 -29.74 -9.87
N CYS A 153 -15.00 -30.06 -9.06
CA CYS A 153 -15.59 -29.18 -8.07
C CYS A 153 -15.43 -29.78 -6.68
N GLU A 154 -14.83 -29.03 -5.76
CA GLU A 154 -14.63 -29.43 -4.36
C GLU A 154 -15.30 -28.41 -3.43
N VAL A 155 -15.95 -28.88 -2.37
CA VAL A 155 -16.50 -27.99 -1.34
C VAL A 155 -15.86 -28.34 0.00
N PHE A 156 -15.35 -27.31 0.69
CA PHE A 156 -14.71 -27.45 2.00
C PHE A 156 -15.54 -26.75 3.06
N ARG A 157 -15.66 -27.37 4.23
CA ARG A 157 -16.03 -26.70 5.47
C ARG A 157 -14.86 -25.85 5.94
N VAL A 158 -15.14 -24.64 6.41
CA VAL A 158 -14.12 -23.75 6.97
C VAL A 158 -14.37 -23.58 8.46
N GLU A 159 -13.37 -23.91 9.26
CA GLU A 159 -13.40 -23.84 10.73
C GLU A 159 -12.29 -22.93 11.25
N GLY A 160 -12.42 -22.43 12.47
CA GLY A 160 -11.38 -21.61 13.10
C GLY A 160 -11.30 -20.18 12.57
N ILE A 161 -12.24 -19.73 11.74
CA ILE A 161 -12.47 -18.30 11.52
C ILE A 161 -13.07 -17.74 12.82
N LYS A 162 -12.21 -17.26 13.73
CA LYS A 162 -12.65 -16.49 14.90
C LYS A 162 -13.26 -15.18 14.42
N ASP A 163 -14.55 -14.92 14.65
CA ASP A 163 -15.25 -13.61 14.68
C ASP A 163 -14.79 -12.44 13.76
N ASN A 164 -14.18 -12.67 12.60
CA ASN A 164 -13.48 -11.61 11.84
C ASN A 164 -13.87 -11.51 10.37
N LEU A 165 -15.17 -11.66 10.07
CA LEU A 165 -15.70 -11.26 8.77
C LEU A 165 -15.42 -9.77 8.49
N ASP A 166 -15.53 -8.94 9.51
CA ASP A 166 -15.25 -7.51 9.35
C ASP A 166 -13.76 -7.25 9.05
N ASP A 167 -12.83 -8.02 9.64
CA ASP A 167 -11.40 -7.93 9.29
C ASP A 167 -11.10 -8.44 7.87
N ILE A 168 -11.71 -9.54 7.43
CA ILE A 168 -11.57 -10.00 6.04
C ILE A 168 -12.10 -8.94 5.07
N LYS A 169 -13.30 -8.40 5.33
CA LYS A 169 -13.88 -7.29 4.56
C LYS A 169 -12.96 -6.07 4.57
N ARG A 170 -12.37 -5.76 5.72
CA ARG A 170 -11.46 -4.64 5.91
C ARG A 170 -10.19 -4.81 5.08
N ILE A 171 -9.56 -5.99 5.10
CA ILE A 171 -8.37 -6.30 4.29
C ILE A 171 -8.69 -6.18 2.78
N ILE A 172 -9.86 -6.62 2.33
CA ILE A 172 -10.22 -6.52 0.91
C ILE A 172 -10.46 -5.07 0.51
N LYS A 173 -11.26 -4.33 1.28
CA LYS A 173 -11.47 -2.90 1.04
C LYS A 173 -10.15 -2.13 1.09
N ALA A 174 -9.24 -2.54 1.98
CA ALA A 174 -7.90 -1.98 2.07
C ALA A 174 -7.12 -2.22 0.75
N ARG A 175 -7.13 -3.44 0.21
CA ARG A 175 -6.50 -3.75 -1.10
C ARG A 175 -7.10 -2.92 -2.24
N GLU A 176 -8.42 -2.76 -2.29
CA GLU A 176 -9.09 -1.93 -3.30
C GLU A 176 -8.70 -0.45 -3.16
N HIS A 177 -8.68 0.07 -1.94
CA HIS A 177 -8.27 1.44 -1.66
C HIS A 177 -6.80 1.68 -1.99
N ARG A 178 -5.92 0.77 -1.57
CA ARG A 178 -4.50 0.73 -1.93
C ARG A 178 -4.30 0.79 -3.45
N ASN A 179 -5.03 -0.02 -4.21
CA ASN A 179 -4.90 -0.04 -5.66
C ASN A 179 -5.36 1.27 -6.31
N ARG A 180 -6.38 1.94 -5.75
CA ARG A 180 -6.76 3.30 -6.18
C ARG A 180 -5.65 4.30 -5.91
N LEU A 181 -5.07 4.31 -4.70
CA LEU A 181 -3.94 5.19 -4.37
C LEU A 181 -2.73 4.97 -5.29
N LEU A 182 -2.43 3.71 -5.61
CA LEU A 182 -1.38 3.36 -6.56
C LEU A 182 -1.67 3.92 -7.96
N ALA A 183 -2.90 3.79 -8.44
CA ALA A 183 -3.30 4.37 -9.72
C ALA A 183 -3.17 5.90 -9.70
N ASP A 184 -3.71 6.56 -8.66
CA ASP A 184 -3.63 8.01 -8.48
C ASP A 184 -2.17 8.51 -8.55
N ILE A 185 -1.23 7.84 -7.88
CA ILE A 185 0.19 8.25 -7.86
C ILE A 185 0.90 7.92 -9.17
N ARG A 186 0.50 6.86 -9.87
CA ARG A 186 1.05 6.52 -11.21
C ARG A 186 0.60 7.52 -12.27
N ASP A 187 -0.64 7.99 -12.19
CA ASP A 187 -1.24 8.92 -13.14
C ASP A 187 -0.96 10.39 -12.79
N TYR A 188 -0.40 10.63 -11.60
CA TYR A 188 -0.02 11.97 -11.14
C TYR A 188 0.96 12.66 -12.10
N LYS A 189 0.76 13.96 -12.28
CA LYS A 189 1.68 14.86 -12.96
C LYS A 189 1.84 16.12 -12.11
N PRO A 190 3.08 16.61 -11.92
CA PRO A 190 3.32 17.86 -11.21
C PRO A 190 2.54 19.03 -11.82
N TYR A 191 2.19 19.99 -10.97
CA TYR A 191 1.44 21.18 -11.36
C TYR A 191 1.98 21.84 -12.64
N ALA A 192 1.08 22.03 -13.61
CA ALA A 192 1.34 22.65 -14.92
C ALA A 192 2.56 22.08 -15.69
N ASP A 193 2.96 20.83 -15.41
CA ASP A 193 4.17 20.21 -15.97
C ASP A 193 5.46 21.06 -15.78
N LEU A 194 5.49 21.95 -14.76
CA LEU A 194 6.62 22.84 -14.47
C LEU A 194 7.91 22.07 -14.17
N VAL A 195 7.77 20.88 -13.60
CA VAL A 195 8.84 19.91 -13.37
C VAL A 195 8.34 18.51 -13.73
N SER A 196 9.26 17.63 -14.12
CA SER A 196 8.90 16.23 -14.42
C SER A 196 8.77 15.35 -13.17
N GLU A 197 9.44 15.71 -12.09
CA GLU A 197 9.51 14.91 -10.85
C GLU A 197 9.55 15.83 -9.62
N ILE A 198 8.70 15.57 -8.63
CA ILE A 198 8.72 16.23 -7.32
C ILE A 198 9.85 15.68 -6.46
N ARG A 199 10.71 16.55 -5.91
CA ARG A 199 11.72 16.17 -4.90
C ARG A 199 11.21 16.37 -3.49
N ILE A 200 11.09 15.29 -2.73
CA ILE A 200 10.67 15.29 -1.33
C ILE A 200 11.88 15.00 -0.44
N LEU A 201 12.25 15.94 0.44
CA LEU A 201 13.36 15.79 1.37
C LEU A 201 12.91 15.15 2.68
N LEU A 202 13.59 14.08 3.09
CA LEU A 202 13.37 13.41 4.38
C LEU A 202 14.39 13.93 5.40
N VAL A 203 13.93 14.67 6.41
CA VAL A 203 14.80 15.22 7.46
C VAL A 203 14.31 14.80 8.84
N GLY A 204 15.22 14.45 9.73
CA GLY A 204 14.85 14.09 11.10
C GLY A 204 16.00 13.44 11.89
N PRO A 205 15.77 13.15 13.19
CA PRO A 205 16.77 12.54 14.07
C PRO A 205 17.34 11.22 13.52
N ILE A 206 18.53 10.84 14.02
CA ILE A 206 19.06 9.49 13.81
C ILE A 206 18.04 8.46 14.32
N GLY A 207 17.86 7.36 13.59
CA GLY A 207 16.90 6.31 13.96
C GLY A 207 15.42 6.65 13.76
N SER A 208 15.09 7.83 13.20
CA SER A 208 13.69 8.24 12.98
C SER A 208 13.00 7.55 11.81
N GLY A 209 13.68 6.68 11.05
CA GLY A 209 13.06 5.88 9.99
C GLY A 209 13.05 6.50 8.58
N LYS A 210 13.88 7.51 8.30
CA LYS A 210 13.99 8.15 6.95
C LYS A 210 14.30 7.14 5.83
N SER A 211 15.43 6.46 5.92
CA SER A 211 15.88 5.47 4.94
C SER A 211 14.91 4.27 4.84
N SER A 212 14.33 3.87 5.98
CA SER A 212 13.28 2.84 6.04
C SER A 212 12.00 3.26 5.33
N PHE A 213 11.60 4.53 5.43
CA PHE A 213 10.44 5.05 4.72
C PHE A 213 10.66 5.02 3.20
N PHE A 214 11.83 5.43 2.72
CA PHE A 214 12.19 5.27 1.30
C PHE A 214 12.10 3.81 0.84
N ASN A 215 12.73 2.89 1.58
CA ASN A 215 12.67 1.46 1.26
C ASN A 215 11.22 0.95 1.24
N SER A 216 10.37 1.45 2.15
CA SER A 216 8.97 1.08 2.21
C SER A 216 8.23 1.56 0.96
N VAL A 217 8.34 2.85 0.60
CA VAL A 217 7.76 3.40 -0.64
C VAL A 217 8.23 2.58 -1.86
N LYS A 218 9.53 2.32 -1.97
CA LYS A 218 10.08 1.51 -3.08
C LYS A 218 9.48 0.11 -3.11
N SER A 219 9.34 -0.54 -1.96
CA SER A 219 8.83 -1.91 -1.84
C SER A 219 7.42 -2.04 -2.40
N ILE A 220 6.57 -1.04 -2.13
CA ILE A 220 5.19 -0.98 -2.65
C ILE A 220 5.16 -1.01 -4.17
N PHE A 221 5.94 -0.14 -4.81
CA PHE A 221 5.99 -0.04 -6.27
C PHE A 221 6.78 -1.19 -6.93
N HIS A 222 7.68 -1.85 -6.20
CA HIS A 222 8.36 -3.07 -6.67
C HIS A 222 7.55 -4.36 -6.46
N GLY A 223 6.56 -4.36 -5.57
CA GLY A 223 5.71 -5.51 -5.26
C GLY A 223 6.31 -6.53 -4.29
N HIS A 224 7.44 -6.20 -3.63
CA HIS A 224 8.07 -7.01 -2.59
C HIS A 224 8.93 -6.12 -1.70
N VAL A 225 9.25 -6.56 -0.47
CA VAL A 225 10.11 -5.81 0.45
C VAL A 225 11.52 -5.65 -0.15
N THR A 226 12.05 -4.43 -0.12
CA THR A 226 13.37 -4.07 -0.67
C THR A 226 14.22 -3.32 0.37
N GLY A 227 15.55 -3.44 0.25
CA GLY A 227 16.51 -2.74 1.12
C GLY A 227 17.62 -2.06 0.31
N GLN A 228 17.29 -1.01 -0.44
CA GLN A 228 18.29 -0.27 -1.24
C GLN A 228 19.02 0.79 -0.40
N ALA A 229 18.29 1.54 0.42
CA ALA A 229 18.93 2.43 1.40
C ALA A 229 19.38 1.59 2.60
N VAL A 230 20.58 1.87 3.10
CA VAL A 230 21.13 1.17 4.26
C VAL A 230 20.31 1.59 5.49
N VAL A 231 19.81 0.61 6.22
CA VAL A 231 19.05 0.79 7.45
C VAL A 231 19.78 0.05 8.57
N GLY A 232 19.91 0.68 9.72
CA GLY A 232 20.39 0.03 10.93
C GLY A 232 20.12 0.89 12.16
N SER A 233 20.39 0.32 13.33
CA SER A 233 20.16 0.92 14.64
C SER A 233 21.51 1.17 15.33
N ASP A 234 22.25 2.16 14.87
CA ASP A 234 23.47 2.61 15.52
C ASP A 234 23.26 3.93 16.26
N ILE A 235 24.17 4.23 17.21
CA ILE A 235 24.18 5.50 17.96
C ILE A 235 24.50 6.67 17.01
N THR A 236 25.34 6.42 16.01
CA THR A 236 25.73 7.38 14.97
C THR A 236 24.94 7.15 13.69
N SER A 237 24.81 8.21 12.86
CA SER A 237 24.08 8.10 11.59
C SER A 237 24.78 7.14 10.64
N ILE A 238 24.08 6.09 10.22
CA ILE A 238 24.53 5.14 9.19
C ILE A 238 24.45 5.78 7.79
N THR A 239 23.44 6.62 7.59
CA THR A 239 23.33 7.44 6.38
C THR A 239 24.32 8.59 6.52
N GLU A 240 25.46 8.50 5.85
CA GLU A 240 26.47 9.56 5.84
C GLU A 240 26.49 10.34 4.52
N ARG A 241 25.67 9.94 3.55
CA ARG A 241 25.62 10.54 2.21
C ARG A 241 24.24 11.12 1.93
N TYR A 242 24.21 12.25 1.25
CA TYR A 242 22.99 12.75 0.63
C TYR A 242 22.61 11.82 -0.52
N ARG A 243 21.37 11.36 -0.56
CA ARG A 243 20.91 10.40 -1.56
C ARG A 243 19.62 10.86 -2.20
N ILE A 244 19.60 10.94 -3.52
CA ILE A 244 18.40 11.19 -4.30
C ILE A 244 17.96 9.86 -4.91
N TYR A 245 16.83 9.34 -4.47
CA TYR A 245 16.31 8.07 -4.95
C TYR A 245 15.11 8.28 -5.86
N SER A 246 15.24 7.83 -7.11
CA SER A 246 14.10 7.63 -8.01
C SER A 246 13.42 6.29 -7.72
N VAL A 247 12.10 6.28 -7.79
CA VAL A 247 11.29 5.07 -7.63
C VAL A 247 10.73 4.68 -8.99
N LYS A 248 10.80 3.38 -9.31
CA LYS A 248 10.26 2.81 -10.55
C LYS A 248 9.05 1.94 -10.26
N ASP A 249 8.08 1.96 -11.18
CA ASP A 249 6.90 1.10 -11.12
C ASP A 249 7.22 -0.33 -11.58
N GLY A 250 7.71 -1.14 -10.64
CA GLY A 250 8.28 -2.46 -10.92
C GLY A 250 9.76 -2.42 -11.29
N LYS A 251 10.37 -3.61 -11.42
CA LYS A 251 11.83 -3.77 -11.59
C LYS A 251 12.41 -3.01 -12.79
N ASN A 252 11.67 -2.99 -13.91
CA ASN A 252 12.06 -2.34 -15.16
C ASN A 252 11.02 -1.32 -15.64
N GLY A 253 10.20 -0.80 -14.72
CA GLY A 253 9.15 0.16 -15.06
C GLY A 253 9.65 1.56 -15.36
N LYS A 254 8.71 2.43 -15.70
CA LYS A 254 8.94 3.87 -15.79
C LYS A 254 9.25 4.46 -14.41
N SER A 255 10.05 5.51 -14.38
CA SER A 255 10.21 6.33 -13.17
C SER A 255 8.87 6.96 -12.81
N LEU A 256 8.57 6.99 -11.52
CA LEU A 256 7.43 7.71 -11.00
C LEU A 256 7.75 9.21 -10.96
N PRO A 257 6.72 10.08 -11.00
CA PRO A 257 6.84 11.55 -11.03
C PRO A 257 7.34 12.16 -9.70
N PHE A 258 8.14 11.44 -8.93
CA PHE A 258 8.72 11.91 -7.68
C PHE A 258 10.04 11.22 -7.34
N MET A 259 10.83 11.88 -6.50
CA MET A 259 12.07 11.39 -5.92
C MET A 259 12.07 11.63 -4.41
N LEU A 260 12.67 10.70 -3.67
CA LEU A 260 12.89 10.83 -2.23
C LEU A 260 14.35 11.15 -1.96
N CYS A 261 14.59 12.28 -1.31
CA CYS A 261 15.92 12.75 -0.94
C CYS A 261 16.18 12.39 0.53
N ASP A 262 17.06 11.42 0.77
CA ASP A 262 17.44 10.96 2.12
C ASP A 262 18.69 11.70 2.61
N THR A 263 18.70 12.06 3.90
CA THR A 263 19.78 12.82 4.53
C THR A 263 20.40 12.07 5.69
N MET A 264 21.62 12.49 6.06
CA MET A 264 22.18 12.15 7.35
C MET A 264 21.24 12.58 8.48
N GLY A 265 21.18 11.78 9.55
CA GLY A 265 20.33 12.07 10.69
C GLY A 265 20.79 13.32 11.45
N LEU A 266 19.83 14.02 12.04
CA LEU A 266 20.11 15.06 13.03
C LEU A 266 20.58 14.39 14.32
N ASP A 267 21.60 14.98 14.96
CA ASP A 267 22.12 14.58 16.27
C ASP A 267 22.04 15.78 17.24
N GLY A 268 21.78 15.56 18.52
CA GLY A 268 21.74 16.64 19.52
C GLY A 268 23.13 17.13 19.94
N ALA A 269 24.18 16.34 19.73
CA ALA A 269 25.56 16.72 20.01
C ALA A 269 26.11 17.70 18.98
N GLU A 270 27.03 18.56 19.42
CA GLU A 270 27.74 19.47 18.52
C GLU A 270 28.78 18.72 17.68
N GLY A 271 28.87 19.06 16.40
CA GLY A 271 29.78 18.38 15.46
C GLY A 271 29.41 16.92 15.15
N ALA A 272 28.19 16.49 15.49
CA ALA A 272 27.62 15.19 15.12
C ALA A 272 26.34 15.37 14.29
N GLY A 273 26.07 14.39 13.42
CA GLY A 273 24.94 14.42 12.50
C GLY A 273 25.06 15.50 11.42
N LEU A 274 23.96 15.72 10.70
CA LEU A 274 23.88 16.69 9.60
C LEU A 274 24.30 18.10 10.04
N CYS A 275 25.18 18.73 9.26
CA CYS A 275 25.57 20.11 9.46
C CYS A 275 24.39 21.03 9.15
N MET A 276 24.03 21.93 10.06
CA MET A 276 22.87 22.81 9.87
C MET A 276 23.07 23.80 8.72
N ASP A 277 24.32 24.16 8.43
CA ASP A 277 24.69 25.06 7.34
C ASP A 277 24.60 24.38 5.95
N ASP A 278 24.45 23.05 5.89
CA ASP A 278 24.15 22.33 4.65
C ASP A 278 22.67 22.46 4.26
N ILE A 279 21.76 22.71 5.22
CA ILE A 279 20.31 22.70 4.97
C ILE A 279 19.89 23.67 3.85
N PRO A 280 20.32 24.95 3.84
CA PRO A 280 19.94 25.86 2.76
C PRO A 280 20.45 25.39 1.39
N HIS A 281 21.61 24.75 1.33
CA HIS A 281 22.19 24.21 0.09
C HIS A 281 21.42 23.01 -0.42
N ILE A 282 20.95 22.13 0.48
CA ILE A 282 20.08 21.00 0.13
C ILE A 282 18.74 21.53 -0.41
N LEU A 283 18.09 22.44 0.31
CA LEU A 283 16.77 22.99 -0.04
C LEU A 283 16.79 23.67 -1.42
N LYS A 284 17.84 24.44 -1.70
CA LYS A 284 18.04 25.12 -2.99
C LYS A 284 18.45 24.19 -4.13
N GLY A 285 18.77 22.92 -3.87
CA GLY A 285 19.23 21.98 -4.89
C GLY A 285 20.70 22.12 -5.28
N CYS A 286 21.51 22.79 -4.46
CA CYS A 286 22.95 22.97 -4.70
C CYS A 286 23.77 21.69 -4.43
N MET A 287 23.22 20.75 -3.66
CA MET A 287 23.92 19.55 -3.23
C MET A 287 23.71 18.39 -4.22
N PRO A 288 24.79 17.78 -4.76
CA PRO A 288 24.69 16.68 -5.72
C PRO A 288 24.37 15.35 -5.04
N ASP A 289 23.74 14.42 -5.78
CA ASP A 289 23.54 13.04 -5.31
C ASP A 289 24.88 12.42 -4.86
N ARG A 290 24.82 11.63 -3.78
CA ARG A 290 25.95 10.92 -3.15
C ARG A 290 27.03 11.80 -2.54
N TYR A 291 26.77 13.09 -2.34
CA TYR A 291 27.62 13.95 -1.51
C TYR A 291 27.84 13.31 -0.14
N GLN A 292 29.10 13.24 0.29
CA GLN A 292 29.46 12.74 1.62
C GLN A 292 29.38 13.89 2.60
N PHE A 293 28.50 13.79 3.60
CA PHE A 293 28.34 14.84 4.59
C PHE A 293 29.57 14.98 5.47
N ASN A 294 29.85 16.21 5.90
CA ASN A 294 30.81 16.51 6.93
C ASN A 294 30.10 17.27 8.05
N SER A 295 30.03 16.66 9.23
CA SER A 295 29.29 17.22 10.37
C SER A 295 29.86 18.55 10.90
N ARG A 296 31.09 18.92 10.49
CA ARG A 296 31.80 20.11 10.96
C ARG A 296 32.00 21.18 9.90
N LYS A 297 31.80 20.86 8.62
CA LYS A 297 32.03 21.79 7.51
C LYS A 297 30.92 21.65 6.46
N PRO A 298 30.18 22.71 6.15
CA PRO A 298 29.19 22.65 5.08
C PRO A 298 29.87 22.48 3.72
N ILE A 299 29.09 22.03 2.74
CA ILE A 299 29.47 22.11 1.34
C ILE A 299 29.66 23.58 0.95
N THR A 300 30.66 23.85 0.12
CA THR A 300 30.96 25.19 -0.38
C THR A 300 30.99 25.21 -1.91
N PRO A 301 30.83 26.38 -2.56
CA PRO A 301 30.91 26.51 -4.01
C PRO A 301 32.23 26.04 -4.63
N GLU A 302 33.32 25.97 -3.84
CA GLU A 302 34.61 25.45 -4.28
C GLU A 302 34.63 23.91 -4.40
N HIS A 303 33.62 23.21 -3.86
CA HIS A 303 33.51 21.76 -4.03
C HIS A 303 33.23 21.41 -5.50
N SER A 304 34.01 20.50 -6.08
CA SER A 304 34.04 20.23 -7.53
C SER A 304 32.70 19.81 -8.14
N THR A 305 31.79 19.27 -7.33
CA THR A 305 30.44 18.82 -7.75
C THR A 305 29.31 19.72 -7.24
N PHE A 306 29.62 20.87 -6.64
CA PHE A 306 28.61 21.83 -6.19
C PHE A 306 27.80 22.38 -7.37
N ILE A 307 26.47 22.41 -7.23
CA ILE A 307 25.58 22.94 -8.26
C ILE A 307 25.36 24.43 -7.99
N THR A 308 26.05 25.29 -8.75
CA THR A 308 26.07 26.75 -8.55
C THR A 308 24.77 27.46 -8.95
N SER A 309 24.03 26.93 -9.91
CA SER A 309 22.78 27.52 -10.41
C SER A 309 21.73 26.43 -10.62
N PRO A 310 21.19 25.87 -9.53
CA PRO A 310 20.18 24.81 -9.60
C PRO A 310 18.91 25.31 -10.28
N SER A 311 18.35 24.49 -11.16
CA SER A 311 17.07 24.75 -11.80
C SER A 311 15.90 24.34 -10.90
N LEU A 312 14.66 24.68 -11.25
CA LEU A 312 13.49 24.33 -10.43
C LEU A 312 13.42 22.82 -10.13
N LYS A 313 13.67 21.97 -11.13
CA LYS A 313 13.72 20.49 -10.95
C LYS A 313 14.79 19.99 -9.97
N ASP A 314 15.79 20.82 -9.67
CA ASP A 314 16.87 20.47 -8.74
C ASP A 314 16.53 20.82 -7.29
N ARG A 315 15.64 21.80 -7.09
CA ARG A 315 15.19 22.27 -5.77
C ARG A 315 14.36 21.22 -5.04
N ILE A 316 14.29 21.34 -3.73
CA ILE A 316 13.34 20.58 -2.91
C ILE A 316 11.96 21.23 -3.01
N HIS A 317 10.94 20.42 -3.27
CA HIS A 317 9.56 20.88 -3.46
C HIS A 317 8.71 20.63 -2.23
N CYS A 318 9.08 19.64 -1.41
CA CYS A 318 8.42 19.33 -0.15
C CYS A 318 9.42 18.77 0.87
N VAL A 319 9.29 19.15 2.15
CA VAL A 319 10.08 18.61 3.26
C VAL A 319 9.19 17.77 4.17
N ALA A 320 9.56 16.52 4.39
CA ALA A 320 8.96 15.65 5.38
C ALA A 320 9.84 15.57 6.64
N TYR A 321 9.34 16.11 7.76
CA TYR A 321 9.97 15.94 9.07
C TYR A 321 9.68 14.54 9.60
N VAL A 322 10.65 13.64 9.46
CA VAL A 322 10.52 12.24 9.84
C VAL A 322 10.86 12.08 11.32
N LEU A 323 9.85 11.75 12.12
CA LEU A 323 9.93 11.59 13.57
C LEU A 323 9.48 10.18 13.95
N ASP A 324 10.05 9.67 15.04
CA ASP A 324 9.63 8.39 15.61
C ASP A 324 8.51 8.64 16.62
N ILE A 325 7.34 8.06 16.39
CA ILE A 325 6.15 8.26 17.24
C ILE A 325 6.39 7.82 18.68
N ASN A 326 7.27 6.84 18.90
CA ASN A 326 7.53 6.23 20.21
C ASN A 326 8.55 7.01 21.05
N SER A 327 9.29 7.94 20.45
CA SER A 327 10.32 8.73 21.15
C SER A 327 10.12 10.23 21.05
N ILE A 328 9.00 10.68 20.47
CA ILE A 328 8.73 12.10 20.21
C ILE A 328 8.64 12.95 21.48
N ASP A 329 8.07 12.39 22.55
CA ASP A 329 7.94 13.05 23.84
C ASP A 329 9.30 13.18 24.57
N ASN A 330 10.31 12.42 24.13
CA ASN A 330 11.64 12.34 24.73
C ASN A 330 12.72 13.09 23.93
N LEU A 331 12.34 13.93 22.96
CA LEU A 331 13.30 14.73 22.20
C LEU A 331 14.01 15.73 23.12
N SER A 332 15.34 15.70 23.13
CA SER A 332 16.14 16.66 23.90
C SER A 332 15.93 18.10 23.42
N SER A 333 16.12 19.07 24.31
CA SER A 333 16.01 20.50 23.96
C SER A 333 16.95 20.91 22.82
N LYS A 334 18.16 20.32 22.77
CA LYS A 334 19.13 20.53 21.68
C LYS A 334 18.62 19.96 20.35
N MET A 335 18.05 18.76 20.36
CA MET A 335 17.46 18.15 19.15
C MET A 335 16.29 19.00 18.65
N LEU A 336 15.41 19.41 19.55
CA LEU A 336 14.28 20.28 19.24
C LEU A 336 14.74 21.60 18.62
N ALA A 337 15.78 22.23 19.16
CA ALA A 337 16.34 23.45 18.60
C ALA A 337 16.82 23.25 17.15
N LYS A 338 17.51 22.13 16.85
CA LYS A 338 17.93 21.80 15.48
C LYS A 338 16.74 21.58 14.55
N VAL A 339 15.72 20.82 14.95
CA VAL A 339 14.52 20.61 14.12
C VAL A 339 13.81 21.95 13.84
N LYS A 340 13.68 22.83 14.85
CA LYS A 340 13.13 24.18 14.67
C LYS A 340 13.99 25.05 13.76
N GLN A 341 15.31 24.91 13.80
CA GLN A 341 16.21 25.62 12.89
C GLN A 341 16.02 25.15 11.45
N VAL A 342 15.93 23.84 11.19
CA VAL A 342 15.54 23.33 9.86
C VAL A 342 14.21 23.93 9.44
N HIS A 343 13.21 23.91 10.34
CA HIS A 343 11.88 24.41 10.04
C HIS A 343 11.87 25.89 9.65
N LYS A 344 12.66 26.71 10.35
CA LYS A 344 12.84 28.12 9.99
C LYS A 344 13.43 28.28 8.58
N GLU A 345 14.44 27.50 8.21
CA GLU A 345 15.03 27.57 6.85
C GLU A 345 14.04 27.15 5.77
N VAL A 346 13.22 26.12 6.03
CA VAL A 346 12.16 25.67 5.13
C VAL A 346 11.11 26.77 4.91
N LEU A 347 10.67 27.42 5.98
CA LEU A 347 9.75 28.56 5.91
C LEU A 347 10.36 29.74 5.14
N ASN A 348 11.63 30.07 5.38
CA ASN A 348 12.33 31.14 4.66
C ASN A 348 12.44 30.86 3.15
N CYS A 349 12.52 29.59 2.75
CA CYS A 349 12.55 29.18 1.36
C CYS A 349 11.15 29.06 0.73
N GLY A 350 10.06 29.20 1.52
CA GLY A 350 8.69 29.02 1.05
C GLY A 350 8.37 27.59 0.61
N ILE A 351 9.14 26.58 1.02
CA ILE A 351 8.99 25.19 0.55
C ILE A 351 7.85 24.51 1.32
N ALA A 352 7.07 23.67 0.63
CA ALA A 352 6.01 22.90 1.26
C ALA A 352 6.54 21.96 2.36
N TYR A 353 5.73 21.66 3.38
CA TYR A 353 6.18 20.78 4.45
C TYR A 353 5.07 19.95 5.10
N VAL A 354 5.47 18.78 5.58
CA VAL A 354 4.66 17.84 6.37
C VAL A 354 5.49 17.26 7.52
N ALA A 355 4.82 16.75 8.55
CA ALA A 355 5.44 15.87 9.53
C ALA A 355 5.05 14.42 9.24
N LEU A 356 6.00 13.50 9.38
CA LEU A 356 5.83 12.07 9.17
C LEU A 356 6.22 11.31 10.44
N LEU A 357 5.22 10.85 11.18
CA LEU A 357 5.36 9.98 12.34
C LEU A 357 5.50 8.54 11.88
N THR A 358 6.69 7.98 12.04
CA THR A 358 7.01 6.60 11.67
C THR A 358 6.93 5.66 12.87
N LYS A 359 7.15 4.36 12.63
CA LYS A 359 7.14 3.27 13.63
C LYS A 359 5.79 3.12 14.34
N VAL A 360 4.72 3.33 13.59
CA VAL A 360 3.38 2.92 14.01
C VAL A 360 3.33 1.39 14.03
N ASP A 361 3.08 0.81 15.20
CA ASP A 361 3.03 -0.64 15.39
C ASP A 361 1.73 -1.24 14.82
N ASP A 362 0.57 -0.67 15.17
CA ASP A 362 -0.73 -1.11 14.67
C ASP A 362 -1.34 -0.11 13.68
N CYS A 363 -1.15 -0.39 12.38
CA CYS A 363 -1.72 0.43 11.31
C CYS A 363 -3.25 0.32 11.22
N SER A 364 -3.85 -0.71 11.81
CA SER A 364 -5.29 -0.88 11.86
C SER A 364 -5.91 0.10 12.87
N GLU A 365 -5.25 0.38 14.00
CA GLU A 365 -5.75 1.41 14.93
C GLU A 365 -5.71 2.82 14.34
N VAL A 366 -4.84 3.04 13.35
CA VAL A 366 -4.65 4.32 12.64
C VAL A 366 -5.55 4.45 11.41
N LEU A 367 -6.22 3.41 10.90
CA LEU A 367 -7.10 3.54 9.75
C LEU A 367 -8.56 3.38 10.15
N GLN A 368 -9.38 4.41 9.94
CA GLN A 368 -10.84 4.23 10.06
C GLN A 368 -11.35 3.25 8.98
N ASP A 369 -12.53 2.67 9.19
CA ASP A 369 -13.13 1.67 8.28
C ASP A 369 -13.34 2.15 6.83
N ASN A 370 -13.36 3.47 6.63
CA ASN A 370 -13.48 4.10 5.31
C ASN A 370 -12.13 4.35 4.61
N PHE A 371 -11.00 4.17 5.29
CA PHE A 371 -9.63 4.45 4.81
C PHE A 371 -9.41 5.90 4.32
N LEU A 372 -10.36 6.81 4.57
CA LEU A 372 -10.29 8.21 4.16
C LEU A 372 -9.59 9.06 5.22
N ASN A 373 -9.70 8.64 6.48
CA ASN A 373 -9.19 9.37 7.63
C ASN A 373 -8.27 8.47 8.46
N MET A 374 -7.17 9.05 8.93
CA MET A 374 -6.39 8.41 9.98
C MET A 374 -7.22 8.45 11.28
N SER A 375 -7.49 7.27 11.82
CA SER A 375 -8.16 7.05 13.10
C SER A 375 -7.41 7.77 14.23
N ARG A 376 -8.25 8.26 15.14
CA ARG A 376 -7.95 9.20 16.20
C ARG A 376 -7.78 8.43 17.51
N SER A 377 -6.99 7.36 17.52
CA SER A 377 -6.70 6.65 18.79
C SER A 377 -6.12 7.67 19.80
N MET A 378 -6.45 7.51 21.09
CA MET A 378 -6.08 8.52 22.10
C MET A 378 -4.57 8.75 22.17
N THR A 379 -3.78 7.67 22.01
CA THR A 379 -2.32 7.71 21.99
C THR A 379 -1.82 8.49 20.77
N SER A 380 -2.27 8.15 19.56
CA SER A 380 -1.88 8.88 18.33
C SER A 380 -2.24 10.37 18.37
N GLN A 381 -3.36 10.73 19.01
CA GLN A 381 -3.74 12.14 19.16
C GLN A 381 -2.77 12.94 20.02
N SER A 382 -2.27 12.39 21.14
CA SER A 382 -1.35 13.15 22.00
C SER A 382 -0.04 13.45 21.28
N GLN A 383 0.50 12.49 20.52
CA GLN A 383 1.73 12.65 19.75
C GLN A 383 1.56 13.65 18.60
N VAL A 384 0.43 13.57 17.86
CA VAL A 384 0.09 14.55 16.82
C VAL A 384 -0.02 15.96 17.42
N MET A 385 -0.68 16.10 18.56
CA MET A 385 -0.78 17.39 19.25
C MET A 385 0.57 17.90 19.76
N ASN A 386 1.48 17.00 20.16
CA ASN A 386 2.83 17.39 20.56
C ASN A 386 3.60 17.97 19.38
N VAL A 387 3.61 17.29 18.21
CA VAL A 387 4.23 17.82 16.98
C VAL A 387 3.66 19.19 16.60
N HIS A 388 2.33 19.30 16.63
CA HIS A 388 1.66 20.55 16.32
C HIS A 388 2.13 21.70 17.22
N LYS A 389 2.20 21.48 18.55
CA LYS A 389 2.72 22.47 19.51
C LYS A 389 4.21 22.75 19.31
N MET A 390 4.97 21.72 18.94
CA MET A 390 6.42 21.77 18.83
C MET A 390 6.88 22.57 17.60
N LEU A 391 6.24 22.36 16.45
CA LEU A 391 6.66 22.90 15.15
C LEU A 391 5.65 23.87 14.53
N GLY A 392 4.43 23.99 15.07
CA GLY A 392 3.36 24.80 14.47
C GLY A 392 2.77 24.20 13.20
N ILE A 393 3.11 22.94 12.87
CA ILE A 393 2.61 22.27 11.67
C ILE A 393 1.11 21.99 11.84
N PRO A 394 0.25 22.33 10.86
CA PRO A 394 -1.17 22.02 10.89
C PRO A 394 -1.41 20.52 11.08
N ILE A 395 -2.42 20.15 11.87
CA ILE A 395 -2.74 18.74 12.15
C ILE A 395 -2.99 17.94 10.86
N SER A 396 -3.57 18.57 9.84
CA SER A 396 -3.77 17.97 8.50
C SER A 396 -2.48 17.56 7.79
N ASN A 397 -1.35 18.14 8.18
CA ASN A 397 -0.03 17.90 7.59
C ASN A 397 0.83 17.01 8.51
N ILE A 398 0.25 16.40 9.55
CA ILE A 398 0.91 15.42 10.41
C ILE A 398 0.41 14.03 10.04
N LEU A 399 1.26 13.25 9.41
CA LEU A 399 0.96 11.98 8.77
C LEU A 399 1.60 10.84 9.56
N MET A 400 0.93 9.69 9.62
CA MET A 400 1.40 8.51 10.37
C MET A 400 1.64 7.34 9.42
N VAL A 401 2.75 6.62 9.60
CA VAL A 401 3.13 5.46 8.77
C VAL A 401 3.80 4.34 9.56
N GLY A 402 3.52 3.10 9.19
CA GLY A 402 4.33 1.93 9.55
C GLY A 402 5.27 1.58 8.41
N ASN A 403 6.55 1.34 8.70
CA ASN A 403 7.58 1.02 7.69
C ASN A 403 7.85 -0.50 7.63
N TYR A 404 8.38 -0.98 6.51
CA TYR A 404 8.74 -2.40 6.26
C TYR A 404 10.13 -2.80 6.78
N ALA A 405 10.66 -2.12 7.79
CA ALA A 405 12.04 -2.37 8.24
C ALA A 405 12.24 -3.76 8.86
N SER A 406 11.18 -4.35 9.44
CA SER A 406 11.21 -5.65 10.13
C SER A 406 10.31 -6.70 9.46
N ASP A 407 9.72 -6.37 8.32
CA ASP A 407 8.73 -7.20 7.64
C ASP A 407 9.36 -7.94 6.46
N LEU A 408 8.82 -9.12 6.16
CA LEU A 408 9.23 -9.93 5.00
C LEU A 408 8.28 -9.78 3.80
N GLU A 409 7.04 -9.39 4.07
CA GLU A 409 5.96 -9.33 3.09
C GLU A 409 5.26 -7.98 3.17
N LEU A 410 4.64 -7.57 2.06
CA LEU A 410 3.83 -6.35 2.01
C LEU A 410 2.50 -6.55 2.74
N ASP A 411 2.04 -5.47 3.37
CA ASP A 411 0.79 -5.39 4.11
C ASP A 411 -0.09 -4.27 3.54
N PRO A 412 -1.28 -4.57 3.01
CA PRO A 412 -2.19 -3.56 2.47
C PRO A 412 -2.47 -2.38 3.42
N MET A 413 -2.50 -2.59 4.73
CA MET A 413 -2.80 -1.52 5.70
C MET A 413 -1.63 -0.53 5.82
N LYS A 414 -0.40 -1.03 5.95
CA LYS A 414 0.82 -0.21 5.89
C LYS A 414 0.93 0.51 4.56
N ASP A 415 0.65 -0.18 3.44
CA ASP A 415 0.69 0.41 2.11
C ASP A 415 -0.25 1.62 1.98
N ILE A 416 -1.48 1.53 2.50
CA ILE A 416 -2.43 2.65 2.46
C ILE A 416 -1.88 3.87 3.20
N LEU A 417 -1.29 3.70 4.38
CA LEU A 417 -0.73 4.82 5.15
C LEU A 417 0.44 5.46 4.40
N ILE A 418 1.37 4.65 3.89
CA ILE A 418 2.55 5.13 3.14
C ILE A 418 2.10 5.87 1.87
N LEU A 419 1.20 5.27 1.08
CA LEU A 419 0.70 5.88 -0.16
C LEU A 419 -0.12 7.13 0.10
N SER A 420 -0.93 7.15 1.15
CA SER A 420 -1.68 8.34 1.56
C SER A 420 -0.76 9.47 1.97
N ALA A 421 0.29 9.16 2.75
CA ALA A 421 1.28 10.14 3.15
C ALA A 421 2.04 10.72 1.94
N LEU A 422 2.46 9.85 1.01
CA LEU A 422 3.11 10.25 -0.23
C LEU A 422 2.18 11.15 -1.08
N ARG A 423 0.92 10.78 -1.26
CA ARG A 423 -0.07 11.59 -1.98
C ARG A 423 -0.23 12.98 -1.37
N GLN A 424 -0.25 13.09 -0.03
CA GLN A 424 -0.33 14.38 0.64
C GLN A 424 0.95 15.22 0.46
N MET A 425 2.13 14.59 0.43
CA MET A 425 3.39 15.28 0.10
C MET A 425 3.41 15.83 -1.32
N LEU A 426 2.88 15.06 -2.29
CA LEU A 426 2.76 15.49 -3.69
C LEU A 426 1.79 16.67 -3.85
N ARG A 427 0.62 16.61 -3.19
CA ARG A 427 -0.34 17.72 -3.18
C ARG A 427 0.24 18.99 -2.56
N ALA A 428 0.94 18.87 -1.43
CA ALA A 428 1.60 20.02 -0.82
C ALA A 428 2.68 20.61 -1.75
N ALA A 429 3.39 19.77 -2.51
CA ALA A 429 4.35 20.24 -3.50
C ALA A 429 3.67 20.95 -4.68
N ASP A 430 2.49 20.51 -5.13
CA ASP A 430 1.72 21.23 -6.15
C ASP A 430 1.26 22.60 -5.65
N ASP A 431 0.74 22.70 -4.43
CA ASP A 431 0.34 23.97 -3.83
C ASP A 431 1.53 24.95 -3.80
N PHE A 432 2.73 24.45 -3.49
CA PHE A 432 3.97 25.22 -3.57
C PHE A 432 4.31 25.66 -5.00
N LEU A 433 4.19 24.77 -5.98
CA LEU A 433 4.47 25.07 -7.39
C LEU A 433 3.48 26.09 -7.96
N GLU A 434 2.22 26.06 -7.53
CA GLU A 434 1.18 27.01 -7.92
C GLU A 434 1.44 28.42 -7.38
N ASP A 435 2.00 28.54 -6.16
CA ASP A 435 2.31 29.83 -5.51
C ASP A 435 3.65 30.44 -5.96
N LEU A 436 4.38 29.80 -6.89
CA LEU A 436 5.65 30.34 -7.39
C LEU A 436 5.44 31.69 -8.11
N PRO A 437 6.34 32.68 -7.89
CA PRO A 437 6.26 33.96 -8.58
C PRO A 437 6.26 33.83 -10.10
N LEU A 438 5.49 34.68 -10.79
CA LEU A 438 5.35 34.70 -12.26
C LEU A 438 6.68 34.81 -13.02
N GLU A 439 7.72 35.36 -12.39
CA GLU A 439 9.07 35.45 -12.97
C GLU A 439 9.78 34.09 -13.06
N GLU A 440 9.53 33.19 -12.10
CA GLU A 440 10.06 31.82 -12.09
C GLU A 440 9.27 30.90 -13.02
N THR A 441 7.96 31.09 -13.15
CA THR A 441 7.09 30.30 -14.05
C THR A 441 7.14 30.79 -15.51
N GLY A 442 7.18 32.10 -15.75
CA GLY A 442 7.22 32.70 -17.09
C GLY A 442 8.57 32.56 -17.82
N ALA A 443 9.66 32.21 -17.12
CA ALA A 443 10.92 31.78 -17.73
C ALA A 443 10.83 30.34 -18.27
N ILE A 444 9.99 29.49 -17.64
CA ILE A 444 9.77 28.09 -18.00
C ILE A 444 8.80 27.98 -19.18
N GLU A 445 7.69 28.75 -19.20
CA GLU A 445 6.77 28.79 -20.34
C GLU A 445 7.46 29.26 -21.64
N ARG A 446 8.37 30.23 -21.54
CA ARG A 446 9.18 30.69 -22.69
C ARG A 446 10.20 29.65 -23.16
N ALA A 447 10.65 28.74 -22.29
CA ALA A 447 11.54 27.63 -22.65
C ALA A 447 10.79 26.41 -23.23
N LEU A 448 9.49 26.28 -22.94
CA LEU A 448 8.62 25.20 -23.43
C LEU A 448 7.88 25.54 -24.73
N GLN A 449 7.93 26.78 -25.21
CA GLN A 449 7.43 27.12 -26.54
C GLN A 449 8.34 26.52 -27.61
N PRO A 450 7.81 25.73 -28.58
CA PRO A 450 8.59 25.33 -29.74
C PRO A 450 8.98 26.60 -30.50
N CYS A 451 10.27 26.78 -30.79
CA CYS A 451 10.69 27.75 -31.80
C CYS A 451 9.96 27.42 -33.11
N ILE A 452 9.00 28.27 -33.49
CA ILE A 452 8.30 28.20 -34.78
C ILE A 452 9.24 28.66 -35.88
#